data_AF-A0ABC8TRM2-F1
#
_entry.id   AF-A0ABC8TRM2-F1
#
_cell.length_a   1.000
_cell.length_b   1.000
_cell.length_c   1.000
_cell.angle_alpha   90.00
_cell.angle_beta   90.00
_cell.angle_gamma   90.00
#
_symmetry.space_group_name_H-M   'P 1'
#
loop_
_entity.id
_entity.type
_entity.pdbx_description
1 polymer ?
#
loop_
_entity_poly.entity_id
_entity_poly.type
_entity_poly.pdbx_seq_one_letter_code
_entity_poly.pdbx_strand_id
1 'polypeptide(L)'
;MFQWQLFDFAINHRGQYQNSIPVAGKFYSSSGYEDELLWAASWLHRATRENTYADYVYQNGNSGGTRTMFSWDDKYVGAQILMAKNSLNGKYDEYGNFAEYKNQAEQYICNCIGKGSNNVQRTPSGLLWWQPWNNLQYVSTAVFVTTTYADYLGASSSTLHCQVGEVSPHNLINFVRSQVDHILGSNPKGMSYMVGFGQNYPRKVHHRGASIVSINQDSSPVSCKGGYEVWFNKEAPNPNVLEGAIVGGPDQGDNFSDSRSNYQQAEPATANSAPLDELLWAASWLHRATRENTYADYVYQNGNSGGTRTMFSWDDKYVGAQILMAKTLIVTSSFYHKTVHYDHKLMHIKAKRELKEFKGFRGRYNHTTCEYVHEPWAFHVE
;
A
#
# COMPACT_ATOMS: atom_id res chain seq x y z
N MET A 1 -14.08 -10.30 17.03
CA MET A 1 -13.83 -11.25 18.15
C MET A 1 -12.38 -11.71 18.20
N PHE A 2 -11.67 -11.87 17.07
CA PHE A 2 -10.30 -12.40 17.04
C PHE A 2 -9.15 -11.44 17.41
N GLN A 3 -9.31 -10.12 17.25
CA GLN A 3 -8.18 -9.18 17.38
C GLN A 3 -7.70 -8.99 18.83
N TRP A 4 -8.62 -8.93 19.80
CA TRP A 4 -8.29 -8.81 21.23
C TRP A 4 -7.48 -10.00 21.75
N GLN A 5 -7.89 -11.22 21.36
CA GLN A 5 -7.23 -12.46 21.77
C GLN A 5 -5.79 -12.55 21.26
N LEU A 6 -5.52 -12.05 20.05
CA LEU A 6 -4.16 -12.01 19.51
C LEU A 6 -3.28 -10.98 20.22
N PHE A 7 -3.84 -9.81 20.56
CA PHE A 7 -3.11 -8.81 21.34
C PHE A 7 -2.82 -9.31 22.76
N ASP A 8 -3.81 -9.89 23.44
CA ASP A 8 -3.66 -10.50 24.76
C ASP A 8 -2.61 -11.61 24.74
N PHE A 9 -2.60 -12.46 23.70
CA PHE A 9 -1.55 -13.45 23.51
C PHE A 9 -0.18 -12.78 23.38
N ALA A 10 -0.03 -11.77 22.52
CA ALA A 10 1.24 -11.11 22.26
C ALA A 10 1.83 -10.38 23.50
N ILE A 11 0.99 -9.72 24.30
CA ILE A 11 1.48 -9.02 25.51
C ILE A 11 1.90 -9.99 26.63
N ASN A 12 1.29 -11.18 26.69
CA ASN A 12 1.55 -12.20 27.70
C ASN A 12 2.64 -13.20 27.29
N HIS A 13 2.91 -13.34 25.99
CA HIS A 13 3.91 -14.26 25.42
C HIS A 13 4.89 -13.51 24.52
N ARG A 14 5.63 -12.58 25.14
CA ARG A 14 6.55 -11.70 24.43
C ARG A 14 7.73 -12.48 23.84
N GLY A 15 8.06 -12.16 22.60
CA GLY A 15 9.20 -12.74 21.92
C GLY A 15 9.13 -12.47 20.42
N GLN A 16 10.28 -12.57 19.79
CA GLN A 16 10.41 -12.49 18.34
C GLN A 16 9.92 -13.79 17.69
N TYR A 17 8.98 -13.66 16.74
CA TYR A 17 8.30 -14.81 16.14
C TYR A 17 9.27 -15.79 15.44
N GLN A 18 10.38 -15.27 14.89
CA GLN A 18 11.40 -16.08 14.22
C GLN A 18 12.10 -17.07 15.15
N ASN A 19 12.06 -16.86 16.47
CA ASN A 19 12.59 -17.84 17.43
C ASN A 19 11.70 -19.10 17.50
N SER A 20 10.42 -18.98 17.14
CA SER A 20 9.50 -20.10 17.01
C SER A 20 9.41 -20.63 15.58
N ILE A 21 9.63 -19.77 14.57
CA ILE A 21 9.59 -20.13 13.15
C ILE A 21 10.91 -19.71 12.46
N PRO A 22 12.02 -20.44 12.68
CA PRO A 22 13.36 -20.00 12.23
C PRO A 22 13.52 -19.87 10.72
N VAL A 23 12.75 -20.65 9.95
CA VAL A 23 12.79 -20.59 8.48
C VAL A 23 12.29 -19.24 7.99
N ALA A 24 11.20 -18.72 8.56
CA ALA A 24 10.66 -17.41 8.20
C ALA A 24 11.65 -16.28 8.55
N GLY A 25 12.41 -16.41 9.65
CA GLY A 25 13.45 -15.45 10.03
C GLY A 25 14.57 -15.27 9.00
N LYS A 26 14.77 -16.22 8.08
CA LYS A 26 15.74 -16.07 6.98
C LYS A 26 15.27 -15.12 5.87
N PHE A 27 13.96 -14.86 5.80
CA PHE A 27 13.34 -14.04 4.76
C PHE A 27 12.74 -12.75 5.34
N TYR A 28 12.06 -12.87 6.48
CA TYR A 28 11.38 -11.79 7.19
C TYR A 28 11.82 -11.76 8.65
N SER A 29 13.13 -11.56 8.90
CA SER A 29 13.63 -11.41 10.28
C SER A 29 13.01 -10.19 10.93
N SER A 30 12.44 -10.34 12.13
CA SER A 30 11.96 -9.17 12.87
C SER A 30 13.11 -8.43 13.55
N SER A 31 13.06 -7.09 13.59
CA SER A 31 13.99 -6.26 14.38
C SER A 31 13.55 -6.12 15.85
N GLY A 32 12.27 -6.35 16.13
CA GLY A 32 11.68 -6.27 17.46
C GLY A 32 10.23 -6.76 17.44
N TYR A 33 9.52 -6.58 18.55
CA TYR A 33 8.06 -6.75 18.61
C TYR A 33 7.36 -5.61 19.36
N GLU A 34 8.15 -4.71 19.97
CA GLU A 34 7.66 -3.62 20.80
C GLU A 34 6.79 -2.65 20.00
N ASP A 35 7.19 -2.32 18.77
CA ASP A 35 6.42 -1.48 17.87
C ASP A 35 5.16 -2.18 17.34
N GLU A 36 5.19 -3.49 17.09
CA GLU A 36 3.97 -4.25 16.78
C GLU A 36 2.93 -4.15 17.90
N LEU A 37 3.36 -4.22 19.17
CA LEU A 37 2.45 -4.10 20.31
C LEU A 37 1.84 -2.70 20.39
N LEU A 38 2.64 -1.65 20.17
CA LEU A 38 2.15 -0.27 20.16
C LEU A 38 1.22 0.01 18.98
N TRP A 39 1.54 -0.53 17.81
CA TRP A 39 0.72 -0.44 16.61
C TRP A 39 -0.63 -1.15 16.80
N ALA A 40 -0.60 -2.38 17.31
CA ALA A 40 -1.81 -3.14 17.62
C ALA A 40 -2.67 -2.41 18.65
N ALA A 41 -2.10 -1.96 19.77
CA ALA A 41 -2.82 -1.20 20.79
C ALA A 41 -3.42 0.10 20.22
N SER A 42 -2.70 0.82 19.36
CA SER A 42 -3.21 2.03 18.71
C SER A 42 -4.42 1.75 17.82
N TRP A 43 -4.40 0.67 17.03
CA TRP A 43 -5.55 0.24 16.22
C TRP A 43 -6.73 -0.21 17.05
N LEU A 44 -6.45 -0.98 18.10
CA LEU A 44 -7.45 -1.47 19.04
C LEU A 44 -8.15 -0.31 19.74
N HIS A 45 -7.39 0.67 20.24
CA HIS A 45 -7.95 1.91 20.78
C HIS A 45 -8.85 2.62 19.76
N ARG A 46 -8.40 2.74 18.50
CA ARG A 46 -9.20 3.36 17.44
C ARG A 46 -10.49 2.60 17.16
N ALA A 47 -10.46 1.27 17.22
CA ALA A 47 -11.59 0.40 16.89
C ALA A 47 -12.65 0.36 18.01
N THR A 48 -12.25 0.24 19.28
CA THR A 48 -13.19 0.15 20.42
C THR A 48 -13.45 1.44 21.13
N ARG A 49 -12.53 2.40 21.05
CA ARG A 49 -12.50 3.61 21.89
C ARG A 49 -12.27 3.29 23.39
N GLU A 50 -11.82 2.09 23.71
CA GLU A 50 -11.48 1.74 25.09
C GLU A 50 -10.12 2.35 25.48
N ASN A 51 -10.09 3.01 26.63
CA ASN A 51 -8.88 3.72 27.10
C ASN A 51 -7.75 2.77 27.47
N THR A 52 -8.04 1.52 27.88
CA THR A 52 -7.00 0.55 28.27
C THR A 52 -5.90 0.38 27.20
N TYR A 53 -6.26 0.45 25.92
CA TYR A 53 -5.30 0.36 24.82
C TYR A 53 -4.51 1.66 24.62
N ALA A 54 -5.14 2.83 24.78
CA ALA A 54 -4.42 4.10 24.78
C ALA A 54 -3.47 4.19 25.97
N ASP A 55 -3.92 3.77 27.16
CA ASP A 55 -3.12 3.71 28.38
C ASP A 55 -1.91 2.79 28.19
N TYR A 56 -2.08 1.65 27.52
CA TYR A 56 -0.96 0.78 27.16
C TYR A 56 0.08 1.51 26.29
N VAL A 57 -0.36 2.22 25.24
CA VAL A 57 0.54 2.98 24.34
C VAL A 57 1.23 4.12 25.12
N TYR A 58 0.50 4.78 26.00
CA TYR A 58 1.03 5.86 26.84
C TYR A 58 2.07 5.33 27.84
N GLN A 59 1.77 4.25 28.56
CA GLN A 59 2.58 3.73 29.66
C GLN A 59 3.83 2.97 29.20
N ASN A 60 3.85 2.42 27.98
CA ASN A 60 5.01 1.68 27.49
C ASN A 60 6.29 2.53 27.41
N GLY A 61 6.16 3.87 27.38
CA GLY A 61 7.26 4.84 27.53
C GLY A 61 8.27 4.90 26.38
N ASN A 62 8.31 3.90 25.52
CA ASN A 62 9.16 3.87 24.33
C ASN A 62 8.33 4.18 23.08
N SER A 63 8.30 5.45 22.68
CA SER A 63 7.64 5.91 21.45
C SER A 63 8.41 5.55 20.16
N GLY A 64 9.59 4.92 20.29
CA GLY A 64 10.45 4.50 19.18
C GLY A 64 11.43 5.55 18.67
N GLY A 65 11.29 6.79 19.15
CA GLY A 65 12.03 7.92 18.64
C GLY A 65 11.64 8.29 17.20
N THR A 66 12.29 9.31 16.66
CA THR A 66 12.11 9.68 15.25
C THR A 66 12.66 8.57 14.36
N ARG A 67 11.76 7.86 13.67
CA ARG A 67 12.13 6.78 12.77
C ARG A 67 12.63 7.33 11.44
N THR A 68 13.38 6.50 10.72
CA THR A 68 13.84 6.79 9.37
C THR A 68 12.98 6.14 8.30
N MET A 69 12.15 5.14 8.65
CA MET A 69 11.28 4.42 7.72
C MET A 69 10.01 3.90 8.41
N PHE A 70 9.00 3.60 7.61
CA PHE A 70 7.81 2.83 8.01
C PHE A 70 7.74 1.60 7.12
N SER A 71 7.63 0.39 7.69
CA SER A 71 7.78 -0.84 6.91
C SER A 71 7.00 -2.02 7.48
N TRP A 72 7.08 -3.18 6.83
CA TRP A 72 6.53 -4.43 7.34
C TRP A 72 7.22 -4.91 8.63
N ASP A 73 8.39 -4.37 8.98
CA ASP A 73 9.18 -4.71 10.17
C ASP A 73 9.16 -3.61 11.24
N ASP A 74 9.03 -2.34 10.87
CA ASP A 74 9.00 -1.21 11.83
C ASP A 74 7.68 -0.44 11.72
N LYS A 75 6.84 -0.49 12.78
CA LYS A 75 5.52 0.16 12.88
C LYS A 75 5.49 1.38 13.78
N TYR A 76 6.62 1.84 14.31
CA TYR A 76 6.62 2.99 15.22
C TYR A 76 5.97 4.22 14.57
N VAL A 77 6.31 4.52 13.31
CA VAL A 77 5.69 5.61 12.54
C VAL A 77 4.17 5.46 12.46
N GLY A 78 3.68 4.23 12.24
CA GLY A 78 2.26 3.96 12.21
C GLY A 78 1.58 4.31 13.55
N ALA A 79 2.12 3.80 14.66
CA ALA A 79 1.60 4.07 15.99
C ALA A 79 1.64 5.58 16.31
N GLN A 80 2.76 6.24 15.99
CA GLN A 80 2.95 7.68 16.12
C GLN A 80 1.87 8.48 15.38
N ILE A 81 1.59 8.14 14.11
CA ILE A 81 0.56 8.81 13.31
C ILE A 81 -0.84 8.58 13.89
N LEU A 82 -1.17 7.35 14.30
CA LEU A 82 -2.48 7.05 14.89
C LEU A 82 -2.74 7.86 16.16
N MET A 83 -1.75 7.96 17.05
CA MET A 83 -1.88 8.72 18.29
C MET A 83 -1.87 10.23 18.04
N ALA A 84 -1.09 10.71 17.07
CA ALA A 84 -1.03 12.12 16.69
C ALA A 84 -2.40 12.68 16.29
N LYS A 85 -3.29 11.87 15.69
CA LYS A 85 -4.66 12.29 15.37
C LYS A 85 -5.42 12.81 16.60
N ASN A 86 -5.31 12.09 17.71
CA ASN A 86 -6.03 12.43 18.93
C ASN A 86 -5.43 13.68 19.59
N SER A 87 -4.10 13.84 19.55
CA SER A 87 -3.43 15.08 19.97
C SER A 87 -3.87 16.29 19.14
N LEU A 88 -3.92 16.17 17.81
CA LEU A 88 -4.39 17.24 16.93
C LEU A 88 -5.86 17.63 17.17
N ASN A 89 -6.68 16.69 17.62
CA ASN A 89 -8.07 16.95 17.99
C ASN A 89 -8.24 17.49 19.42
N GLY A 90 -7.14 17.82 20.11
CA GLY A 90 -7.16 18.33 21.49
C GLY A 90 -7.60 17.30 22.53
N LYS A 91 -7.56 15.99 22.22
CA LYS A 91 -7.94 14.93 23.17
C LYS A 91 -6.84 14.54 24.13
N TYR A 92 -5.59 14.80 23.76
CA TYR A 92 -4.41 14.51 24.56
C TYR A 92 -3.68 15.81 24.87
N ASP A 93 -3.03 15.84 26.03
CA ASP A 93 -2.25 16.98 26.47
C ASP A 93 -1.12 17.30 25.49
N GLU A 94 -0.73 18.58 25.44
CA GLU A 94 0.38 19.08 24.61
C GLU A 94 1.75 18.60 25.10
N TYR A 95 1.80 17.94 26.25
CA TYR A 95 3.00 17.43 26.90
C TYR A 95 2.85 15.95 27.24
N GLY A 96 3.97 15.26 27.44
CA GLY A 96 4.01 13.84 27.75
C GLY A 96 4.05 12.94 26.50
N ASN A 97 3.86 11.64 26.71
CA ASN A 97 4.24 10.64 25.71
C ASN A 97 3.49 10.81 24.38
N PHE A 98 2.18 11.11 24.39
CA PHE A 98 1.43 11.34 23.15
C PHE A 98 1.89 12.58 22.36
N ALA A 99 2.37 13.62 23.04
CA ALA A 99 3.00 14.76 22.38
C ALA A 99 4.31 14.34 21.68
N GLU A 100 5.09 13.43 22.29
CA GLU A 100 6.27 12.86 21.64
C GLU A 100 5.91 12.01 20.42
N TYR A 101 4.88 11.16 20.50
CA TYR A 101 4.39 10.40 19.34
C TYR A 101 4.04 11.34 18.18
N LYS A 102 3.30 12.43 18.45
CA LYS A 102 3.00 13.46 17.44
C LYS A 102 4.28 14.08 16.88
N ASN A 103 5.19 14.54 17.74
CA ASN A 103 6.42 15.20 17.33
C ASN A 103 7.30 14.28 16.45
N GLN A 104 7.45 13.02 16.81
CA GLN A 104 8.25 12.04 16.06
C GLN A 104 7.64 11.73 14.69
N ALA A 105 6.31 11.60 14.60
CA ALA A 105 5.61 11.49 13.33
C ALA A 105 5.83 12.72 12.44
N GLU A 106 5.72 13.93 13.01
CA GLU A 106 5.95 15.18 12.31
C GLU A 106 7.40 15.27 11.80
N GLN A 107 8.39 14.90 12.62
CA GLN A 107 9.80 14.87 12.23
C GLN A 107 10.06 13.87 11.09
N TYR A 108 9.48 12.67 11.15
CA TYR A 108 9.58 11.68 10.07
C TYR A 108 9.05 12.24 8.74
N ILE A 109 7.87 12.88 8.76
CA ILE A 109 7.27 13.50 7.57
C ILE A 109 8.15 14.65 7.08
N CYS A 110 8.63 15.52 7.97
CA CYS A 110 9.54 16.61 7.63
C CYS A 110 10.83 16.09 6.95
N ASN A 111 11.40 14.99 7.46
CA ASN A 111 12.56 14.34 6.87
C ASN A 111 12.27 13.78 5.46
N CYS A 112 11.09 13.18 5.24
CA CYS A 112 10.67 12.69 3.93
C CYS A 112 10.54 13.83 2.91
N ILE A 113 9.89 14.94 3.29
CA ILE A 113 9.67 16.07 2.37
C ILE A 113 10.90 16.97 2.19
N GLY A 114 12.04 16.66 2.83
CA GLY A 114 13.29 17.42 2.69
C GLY A 114 13.34 18.70 3.52
N LYS A 115 12.54 18.81 4.58
CA LYS A 115 12.45 19.99 5.46
C LYS A 115 12.83 19.70 6.92
N GLY A 116 13.31 18.49 7.21
CA GLY A 116 13.76 18.08 8.53
C GLY A 116 15.28 18.15 8.71
N SER A 117 15.75 17.66 9.85
CA SER A 117 17.16 17.65 10.24
C SER A 117 17.94 16.45 9.68
N ASN A 118 17.23 15.36 9.38
CA ASN A 118 17.80 14.12 8.86
C ASN A 118 17.02 13.68 7.63
N ASN A 119 17.10 14.49 6.58
CA ASN A 119 16.30 14.30 5.37
C ASN A 119 16.62 12.97 4.68
N VAL A 120 15.57 12.31 4.21
CA VAL A 120 15.68 11.07 3.42
C VAL A 120 16.41 11.38 2.11
N GLN A 121 17.29 10.47 1.70
CA GLN A 121 18.01 10.60 0.43
C GLN A 121 17.04 10.56 -0.75
N ARG A 122 17.49 11.10 -1.89
CA ARG A 122 16.72 11.07 -3.13
C ARG A 122 17.57 10.65 -4.31
N THR A 123 16.94 10.01 -5.28
CA THR A 123 17.52 9.85 -6.61
C THR A 123 17.66 11.21 -7.32
N PRO A 124 18.49 11.33 -8.37
CA PRO A 124 18.63 12.57 -9.13
C PRO A 124 17.32 13.19 -9.62
N SER A 125 16.32 12.37 -9.94
CA SER A 125 14.98 12.81 -10.38
C SER A 125 13.98 13.01 -9.23
N GLY A 126 14.40 12.85 -7.98
CA GLY A 126 13.65 13.28 -6.80
C GLY A 126 12.79 12.21 -6.12
N LEU A 127 12.91 10.94 -6.50
CA LEU A 127 12.28 9.81 -5.80
C LEU A 127 13.00 9.58 -4.45
N LEU A 128 12.25 9.33 -3.38
CA LEU A 128 12.84 8.96 -2.09
C LEU A 128 13.65 7.67 -2.20
N TRP A 129 14.77 7.61 -1.50
CA TRP A 129 15.73 6.50 -1.56
C TRP A 129 16.18 6.07 -0.16
N TRP A 130 15.94 4.79 0.15
CA TRP A 130 16.43 4.15 1.38
C TRP A 130 17.46 3.08 1.10
N GLN A 131 17.18 2.17 0.17
CA GLN A 131 18.05 1.03 -0.08
C GLN A 131 17.88 0.39 -1.45
N PRO A 132 18.86 -0.41 -1.91
CA PRO A 132 18.81 -1.06 -3.22
C PRO A 132 17.69 -2.09 -3.39
N TRP A 133 17.33 -2.81 -2.32
CA TRP A 133 16.33 -3.87 -2.39
C TRP A 133 14.93 -3.30 -2.16
N ASN A 134 14.09 -3.40 -3.17
CA ASN A 134 12.66 -3.12 -3.09
C ASN A 134 12.34 -1.75 -2.48
N ASN A 135 13.01 -0.70 -2.97
CA ASN A 135 12.93 0.65 -2.43
C ASN A 135 11.49 1.20 -2.43
N LEU A 136 10.70 0.89 -3.45
CA LEU A 136 9.34 1.41 -3.59
C LEU A 136 8.40 1.01 -2.45
N GLN A 137 8.69 -0.06 -1.68
CA GLN A 137 7.92 -0.34 -0.46
C GLN A 137 7.98 0.83 0.55
N TYR A 138 9.16 1.44 0.70
CA TYR A 138 9.38 2.55 1.65
C TYR A 138 8.84 3.86 1.11
N VAL A 139 8.93 4.05 -0.21
CA VAL A 139 8.30 5.20 -0.87
C VAL A 139 6.79 5.13 -0.67
N SER A 140 6.16 3.98 -0.97
CA SER A 140 4.73 3.74 -0.81
C SER A 140 4.24 3.99 0.62
N THR A 141 4.94 3.48 1.64
CA THR A 141 4.56 3.70 3.04
C THR A 141 4.75 5.15 3.48
N ALA A 142 5.82 5.83 3.02
CA ALA A 142 6.06 7.24 3.32
C ALA A 142 4.98 8.15 2.72
N VAL A 143 4.56 7.91 1.47
CA VAL A 143 3.48 8.68 0.85
C VAL A 143 2.14 8.40 1.53
N PHE A 144 1.88 7.17 1.96
CA PHE A 144 0.67 6.81 2.70
C PHE A 144 0.56 7.54 4.04
N VAL A 145 1.63 7.50 4.84
CA VAL A 145 1.73 8.21 6.10
C VAL A 145 1.59 9.72 5.90
N THR A 146 2.30 10.28 4.93
CA THR A 146 2.27 11.72 4.64
C THR A 146 0.87 12.19 4.23
N THR A 147 0.17 11.42 3.40
CA THR A 147 -1.22 11.71 3.01
C THR A 147 -2.17 11.64 4.19
N THR A 148 -2.05 10.60 5.01
CA THR A 148 -2.87 10.41 6.22
C THR A 148 -2.70 11.60 7.17
N TYR A 149 -1.47 12.08 7.33
CA TYR A 149 -1.20 13.21 8.20
C TYR A 149 -1.69 14.54 7.61
N ALA A 150 -1.60 14.72 6.30
CA ALA A 150 -2.20 15.88 5.62
C ALA A 150 -3.71 15.95 5.86
N ASP A 151 -4.40 14.82 5.84
CA ASP A 151 -5.83 14.73 6.20
C ASP A 151 -6.09 15.14 7.65
N TYR A 152 -5.24 14.69 8.59
CA TYR A 152 -5.38 15.07 10.00
C TYR A 152 -5.20 16.57 10.22
N LEU A 153 -4.16 17.16 9.61
CA LEU A 153 -3.91 18.60 9.67
C LEU A 153 -5.05 19.40 9.02
N GLY A 154 -5.58 18.93 7.89
CA GLY A 154 -6.74 19.56 7.24
C GLY A 154 -7.98 19.53 8.13
N ALA A 155 -8.28 18.39 8.74
CA ALA A 155 -9.42 18.23 9.64
C ALA A 155 -9.31 19.08 10.92
N SER A 156 -8.09 19.33 11.42
CA SER A 156 -7.84 20.18 12.58
C SER A 156 -7.50 21.64 12.23
N SER A 157 -7.58 22.02 10.95
CA SER A 157 -7.16 23.36 10.45
C SER A 157 -5.76 23.77 10.93
N SER A 158 -4.84 22.80 11.01
CA SER A 158 -3.48 22.97 11.51
C SER A 158 -2.45 22.95 10.38
N THR A 159 -1.25 23.43 10.69
CA THR A 159 -0.08 23.43 9.78
C THR A 159 1.04 22.63 10.42
N LEU A 160 1.84 21.94 9.59
CA LEU A 160 3.03 21.25 10.04
C LEU A 160 4.20 22.24 10.14
N HIS A 161 4.88 22.25 11.30
CA HIS A 161 6.08 23.05 11.50
C HIS A 161 7.32 22.16 11.36
N CYS A 162 8.04 22.31 10.25
CA CYS A 162 9.32 21.66 10.03
C CYS A 162 10.49 22.58 10.39
N GLN A 163 11.70 22.04 10.46
CA GLN A 163 12.91 22.85 10.67
C GLN A 163 13.06 23.92 9.58
N VAL A 164 12.70 23.59 8.33
CA VAL A 164 12.72 24.53 7.20
C VAL A 164 11.30 25.00 6.87
N GLY A 165 10.78 25.85 7.75
CA GLY A 165 9.53 26.58 7.59
C GLY A 165 8.26 25.75 7.71
N GLU A 166 7.14 26.42 7.52
CA GLU A 166 5.82 25.83 7.63
C GLU A 166 5.45 25.03 6.37
N VAL A 167 4.60 24.03 6.57
CA VAL A 167 4.16 23.10 5.54
C VAL A 167 2.66 22.88 5.69
N SER A 168 1.90 23.40 4.73
CA SER A 168 0.45 23.21 4.69
C SER A 168 0.09 21.76 4.28
N PRO A 169 -1.14 21.30 4.57
CA PRO A 169 -1.66 20.04 4.02
C PRO A 169 -1.51 19.95 2.49
N HIS A 170 -1.71 21.06 1.79
CA HIS A 170 -1.55 21.12 0.33
C HIS A 170 -0.11 20.86 -0.12
N ASN A 171 0.89 21.37 0.62
CA ASN A 171 2.30 21.09 0.31
C ASN A 171 2.63 19.59 0.50
N LEU A 172 2.08 18.94 1.53
CA LEU A 172 2.24 17.50 1.74
C LEU A 172 1.62 16.69 0.60
N ILE A 173 0.41 17.05 0.15
CA ILE A 173 -0.25 16.39 -0.98
C ILE A 173 0.53 16.59 -2.29
N ASN A 174 1.11 17.76 -2.53
CA ASN A 174 1.95 17.98 -3.72
C ASN A 174 3.22 17.11 -3.69
N PHE A 175 3.84 16.95 -2.52
CA PHE A 175 4.95 16.02 -2.36
C PHE A 175 4.52 14.57 -2.63
N VAL A 176 3.42 14.11 -2.02
CA VAL A 176 2.85 12.78 -2.27
C VAL A 176 2.64 12.56 -3.76
N ARG A 177 2.00 13.52 -4.44
CA ARG A 177 1.77 13.46 -5.88
C ARG A 177 3.07 13.28 -6.65
N SER A 178 4.13 14.04 -6.33
CA SER A 178 5.41 13.90 -7.02
C SER A 178 6.00 12.48 -6.95
N GLN A 179 5.84 11.80 -5.80
CA GLN A 179 6.35 10.45 -5.61
C GLN A 179 5.49 9.42 -6.34
N VAL A 180 4.15 9.55 -6.27
CA VAL A 180 3.23 8.68 -6.99
C VAL A 180 3.38 8.85 -8.51
N ASP A 181 3.45 10.09 -9.01
CA ASP A 181 3.68 10.37 -10.41
C ASP A 181 4.99 9.75 -10.90
N HIS A 182 6.06 9.80 -10.09
CA HIS A 182 7.34 9.15 -10.40
C HIS A 182 7.19 7.63 -10.51
N ILE A 183 6.49 6.99 -9.56
CA ILE A 183 6.15 5.56 -9.60
C ILE A 183 5.38 5.22 -10.87
N LEU A 184 4.46 6.09 -11.29
CA LEU A 184 3.56 5.83 -12.40
C LEU A 184 4.11 6.21 -13.79
N GLY A 185 5.28 6.85 -13.85
CA GLY A 185 6.01 7.07 -15.11
C GLY A 185 6.60 8.46 -15.31
N SER A 186 6.38 9.41 -14.41
CA SER A 186 7.02 10.74 -14.43
C SER A 186 8.45 10.67 -13.92
N ASN A 187 9.27 9.90 -14.62
CA ASN A 187 10.67 9.65 -14.31
C ASN A 187 11.51 9.68 -15.60
N PRO A 188 12.85 9.74 -15.52
CA PRO A 188 13.72 9.89 -16.69
C PRO A 188 13.57 8.79 -17.76
N LYS A 189 13.04 7.61 -17.37
CA LYS A 189 12.80 6.48 -18.28
C LYS A 189 11.40 6.48 -18.90
N GLY A 190 10.51 7.38 -18.46
CA GLY A 190 9.10 7.36 -18.86
C GLY A 190 8.44 6.00 -18.58
N MET A 191 8.90 5.29 -17.54
CA MET A 191 8.52 3.90 -17.25
C MET A 191 7.67 3.86 -16.00
N SER A 192 6.46 3.32 -16.09
CA SER A 192 5.67 3.01 -14.90
C SER A 192 6.30 1.82 -14.17
N TYR A 193 6.55 1.95 -12.87
CA TYR A 193 6.93 0.84 -11.99
C TYR A 193 5.71 0.04 -11.50
N MET A 194 4.50 0.41 -11.92
CA MET A 194 3.29 -0.41 -11.80
C MET A 194 3.09 -1.23 -13.07
N VAL A 195 3.13 -2.55 -12.95
CA VAL A 195 3.00 -3.48 -14.08
C VAL A 195 1.62 -3.34 -14.71
N GLY A 196 1.58 -3.25 -16.05
CA GLY A 196 0.34 -3.09 -16.83
C GLY A 196 -0.21 -1.66 -16.86
N PHE A 197 0.47 -0.68 -16.26
CA PHE A 197 0.07 0.72 -16.26
C PHE A 197 0.89 1.53 -17.27
N GLY A 198 0.23 2.43 -18.02
CA GLY A 198 0.88 3.21 -19.08
C GLY A 198 1.35 2.36 -20.28
N GLN A 199 2.12 2.98 -21.18
CA GLN A 199 2.64 2.32 -22.39
C GLN A 199 3.98 1.61 -22.17
N ASN A 200 4.72 1.98 -21.12
CA ASN A 200 6.05 1.48 -20.80
C ASN A 200 6.11 1.06 -19.33
N TYR A 201 6.28 -0.23 -19.08
CA TYR A 201 6.29 -0.84 -17.74
C TYR A 201 7.14 -2.13 -17.74
N PRO A 202 7.62 -2.61 -16.57
CA PRO A 202 8.38 -3.85 -16.45
C PRO A 202 7.63 -5.06 -17.00
N ARG A 203 8.28 -5.81 -17.89
CA ARG A 203 7.73 -7.01 -18.52
C ARG A 203 8.40 -8.30 -18.07
N LYS A 204 9.52 -8.22 -17.35
CA LYS A 204 10.29 -9.38 -16.86
C LYS A 204 10.35 -9.44 -15.33
N VAL A 205 9.22 -9.19 -14.65
CA VAL A 205 9.20 -9.16 -13.18
C VAL A 205 9.56 -10.49 -12.53
N HIS A 206 10.24 -10.44 -11.38
CA HIS A 206 10.65 -11.59 -10.57
C HIS A 206 9.44 -12.24 -9.88
N HIS A 207 8.57 -12.88 -10.66
CA HIS A 207 7.36 -13.52 -10.16
C HIS A 207 7.07 -14.84 -10.89
N ARG A 208 6.96 -15.94 -10.13
CA ARG A 208 6.80 -17.30 -10.69
C ARG A 208 5.51 -17.46 -11.48
N GLY A 209 4.37 -17.08 -10.90
CA GLY A 209 3.06 -17.14 -11.56
C GLY A 209 2.96 -16.22 -12.79
N ALA A 210 3.78 -15.17 -12.86
CA ALA A 210 3.86 -14.33 -14.06
C ALA A 210 4.76 -14.96 -15.14
N SER A 211 5.79 -15.70 -14.71
CA SER A 211 6.83 -16.27 -15.56
C SER A 211 6.43 -17.53 -16.32
N ILE A 212 5.63 -18.35 -15.68
CA ILE A 212 5.25 -19.67 -16.19
C ILE A 212 3.95 -19.48 -16.98
N VAL A 213 3.87 -20.08 -18.16
CA VAL A 213 2.65 -20.07 -18.99
C VAL A 213 1.42 -20.47 -18.18
N SER A 214 0.28 -19.83 -18.48
CA SER A 214 -0.99 -20.19 -17.84
C SER A 214 -1.40 -21.62 -18.19
N ILE A 215 -2.01 -22.32 -17.22
CA ILE A 215 -2.64 -23.64 -17.43
C ILE A 215 -3.70 -23.63 -18.54
N ASN A 216 -4.31 -22.47 -18.80
CA ASN A 216 -5.28 -22.29 -19.88
C ASN A 216 -4.63 -22.30 -21.28
N GLN A 217 -3.33 -22.02 -21.36
CA GLN A 217 -2.57 -22.02 -22.60
C GLN A 217 -1.76 -23.31 -22.77
N ASP A 218 -1.13 -23.80 -21.69
CA ASP A 218 -0.45 -25.09 -21.67
C ASP A 218 -0.67 -25.74 -20.29
N SER A 219 -1.37 -26.87 -20.29
CA SER A 219 -1.71 -27.60 -19.07
C SER A 219 -0.61 -28.55 -18.59
N SER A 220 0.54 -28.59 -19.28
CA SER A 220 1.67 -29.44 -18.92
C SER A 220 2.23 -29.05 -17.54
N PRO A 221 2.42 -30.00 -16.61
CA PRO A 221 2.97 -29.68 -15.31
C PRO A 221 4.38 -29.10 -15.41
N VAL A 222 4.65 -28.03 -14.65
CA VAL A 222 5.98 -27.43 -14.53
C VAL A 222 6.54 -27.73 -13.13
N SER A 223 7.63 -28.50 -13.08
CA SER A 223 8.34 -28.78 -11.82
C SER A 223 9.09 -27.54 -11.32
N CYS A 224 9.49 -27.49 -10.04
CA CYS A 224 10.30 -26.38 -9.50
C CYS A 224 11.58 -26.17 -10.34
N LYS A 225 12.32 -27.24 -10.62
CA LYS A 225 13.53 -27.20 -11.46
C LYS A 225 13.20 -26.75 -12.89
N GLY A 226 12.13 -27.28 -13.48
CA GLY A 226 11.67 -26.89 -14.82
C GLY A 226 11.27 -25.41 -14.90
N GLY A 227 10.68 -24.87 -13.83
CA GLY A 227 10.41 -23.44 -13.69
C GLY A 227 11.67 -22.59 -13.86
N TYR A 228 12.77 -22.98 -13.21
CA TYR A 228 14.05 -22.28 -13.34
C TYR A 228 14.69 -22.47 -14.72
N GLU A 229 14.76 -23.71 -15.20
CA GLU A 229 15.44 -24.04 -16.45
C GLU A 229 14.73 -23.46 -17.69
N VAL A 230 13.40 -23.48 -17.70
CA VAL A 230 12.60 -23.14 -18.88
C VAL A 230 12.08 -21.70 -18.84
N TRP A 231 11.68 -21.20 -17.66
CA TRP A 231 10.93 -19.94 -17.56
C TRP A 231 11.72 -18.82 -16.90
N PHE A 232 12.48 -19.10 -15.85
CA PHE A 232 13.18 -18.06 -15.09
C PHE A 232 14.24 -17.34 -15.93
N ASN A 233 15.09 -18.10 -16.63
CA ASN A 233 16.19 -17.57 -17.45
C ASN A 233 15.75 -17.19 -18.88
N LYS A 234 14.45 -17.24 -19.19
CA LYS A 234 13.95 -16.99 -20.53
C LYS A 234 14.04 -15.49 -20.85
N GLU A 235 14.75 -15.15 -21.92
CA GLU A 235 14.87 -13.77 -22.43
C GLU A 235 13.62 -13.32 -23.20
N ALA A 236 12.45 -13.46 -22.58
CA ALA A 236 11.17 -13.03 -23.10
C ALA A 236 10.36 -12.33 -21.99
N PRO A 237 9.40 -11.46 -22.36
CA PRO A 237 8.38 -10.99 -21.43
C PRO A 237 7.68 -12.14 -20.70
N ASN A 238 7.16 -11.83 -19.52
CA ASN A 238 6.28 -12.69 -18.76
C ASN A 238 5.05 -13.06 -19.61
N PRO A 239 4.69 -14.35 -19.74
CA PRO A 239 3.49 -14.75 -20.45
C PRO A 239 2.21 -14.21 -19.79
N ASN A 240 2.22 -14.03 -18.45
CA ASN A 240 1.11 -13.42 -17.73
C ASN A 240 1.51 -12.05 -17.20
N VAL A 241 0.76 -11.01 -17.58
CA VAL A 241 0.94 -9.65 -17.05
C VAL A 241 0.40 -9.62 -15.62
N LEU A 242 1.25 -9.23 -14.66
CA LEU A 242 0.86 -9.10 -13.26
C LEU A 242 0.29 -7.69 -13.01
N GLU A 243 -0.87 -7.40 -13.59
CA GLU A 243 -1.46 -6.06 -13.57
C GLU A 243 -1.61 -5.51 -12.14
N GLY A 244 -1.24 -4.23 -11.95
CA GLY A 244 -1.33 -3.53 -10.66
C GLY A 244 -0.16 -3.78 -9.71
N ALA A 245 0.67 -4.80 -9.96
CA ALA A 245 1.83 -5.06 -9.11
C ALA A 245 2.87 -3.95 -9.23
N ILE A 246 3.39 -3.50 -8.09
CA ILE A 246 4.45 -2.51 -8.03
C ILE A 246 5.77 -3.22 -7.76
N VAL A 247 6.74 -3.04 -8.64
CA VAL A 247 8.08 -3.63 -8.50
C VAL A 247 8.94 -2.87 -7.49
N GLY A 248 10.15 -3.34 -7.21
CA GLY A 248 11.09 -2.68 -6.32
C GLY A 248 11.56 -1.29 -6.74
N GLY A 249 11.51 -1.00 -8.04
CA GLY A 249 11.79 0.32 -8.62
C GLY A 249 13.25 0.53 -9.00
N PRO A 250 13.65 1.77 -9.32
CA PRO A 250 14.99 2.06 -9.83
C PRO A 250 16.07 1.92 -8.75
N ASP A 251 17.34 1.96 -9.15
CA ASP A 251 18.45 2.21 -8.23
C ASP A 251 18.57 3.70 -7.84
N GLN A 252 19.57 3.99 -7.00
CA GLN A 252 19.87 5.34 -6.53
C GLN A 252 20.11 6.35 -7.67
N GLY A 253 20.55 5.88 -8.84
CA GLY A 253 20.84 6.70 -10.02
C GLY A 253 19.68 6.78 -11.02
N ASP A 254 18.46 6.42 -10.63
CA ASP A 254 17.27 6.34 -11.49
C ASP A 254 17.37 5.28 -12.61
N ASN A 255 18.28 4.31 -12.48
CA ASN A 255 18.37 3.22 -13.45
C ASN A 255 17.49 2.05 -13.04
N PHE A 256 16.87 1.41 -14.03
CA PHE A 256 16.02 0.26 -13.87
C PHE A 256 16.40 -0.77 -14.92
N SER A 257 16.68 -1.99 -14.49
CA SER A 257 16.96 -3.13 -15.36
C SER A 257 15.80 -4.12 -15.25
N ASP A 258 14.97 -4.16 -16.30
CA ASP A 258 13.84 -5.09 -16.44
C ASP A 258 14.34 -6.51 -16.71
N SER A 259 14.81 -7.16 -15.64
CA SER A 259 15.34 -8.52 -15.67
C SER A 259 14.75 -9.32 -14.53
N ARG A 260 14.35 -10.56 -14.84
CA ARG A 260 13.80 -11.48 -13.85
C ARG A 260 14.81 -11.88 -12.79
N SER A 261 16.11 -11.87 -13.09
CA SER A 261 17.16 -12.15 -12.11
C SER A 261 17.46 -10.96 -11.20
N ASN A 262 17.04 -9.76 -11.57
CA ASN A 262 17.21 -8.54 -10.79
C ASN A 262 16.09 -8.40 -9.75
N TYR A 263 16.03 -9.32 -8.78
CA TYR A 263 15.01 -9.30 -7.73
C TYR A 263 15.02 -7.99 -6.92
N GLN A 264 16.16 -7.32 -6.78
CA GLN A 264 16.23 -6.04 -6.04
C GLN A 264 15.31 -4.96 -6.62
N GLN A 265 15.20 -4.89 -7.95
CA GLN A 265 14.40 -3.87 -8.64
C GLN A 265 13.11 -4.45 -9.23
N ALA A 266 13.12 -5.68 -9.72
CA ALA A 266 12.04 -6.29 -10.49
C ALA A 266 11.12 -7.20 -9.67
N GLU A 267 11.37 -7.37 -8.36
CA GLU A 267 10.48 -8.11 -7.46
C GLU A 267 9.27 -7.25 -7.07
N PRO A 268 8.03 -7.69 -7.39
CA PRO A 268 6.86 -7.13 -6.78
C PRO A 268 6.61 -7.77 -5.41
N ALA A 269 6.19 -6.96 -4.44
CA ALA A 269 5.80 -7.45 -3.12
C ALA A 269 4.48 -6.83 -2.69
N THR A 270 3.72 -7.56 -1.87
CA THR A 270 2.46 -7.07 -1.28
C THR A 270 2.66 -5.78 -0.49
N ALA A 271 3.81 -5.64 0.19
CA ALA A 271 4.21 -4.43 0.90
C ALA A 271 4.35 -3.19 -0.01
N ASN A 272 4.60 -3.37 -1.31
CA ASN A 272 4.73 -2.26 -2.26
C ASN A 272 3.38 -1.68 -2.65
N SER A 273 2.43 -2.56 -2.95
CA SER A 273 1.10 -2.20 -3.44
C SER A 273 0.14 -1.80 -2.33
N ALA A 274 0.21 -2.46 -1.16
CA ALA A 274 -0.76 -2.24 -0.09
C ALA A 274 -0.98 -0.76 0.29
N PRO A 275 0.06 0.09 0.49
CA PRO A 275 -0.16 1.49 0.84
C PRO A 275 -0.77 2.33 -0.31
N LEU A 276 -0.41 2.04 -1.57
CA LEU A 276 -0.90 2.78 -2.74
C LEU A 276 -2.34 2.42 -3.10
N ASP A 277 -2.72 1.15 -2.94
CA ASP A 277 -4.10 0.70 -3.10
C ASP A 277 -5.03 1.36 -2.08
N GLU A 278 -4.54 1.58 -0.85
CA GLU A 278 -5.27 2.33 0.16
C GLU A 278 -5.37 3.82 -0.17
N LEU A 279 -4.34 4.45 -0.74
CA LEU A 279 -4.38 5.86 -1.14
C LEU A 279 -5.43 6.13 -2.24
N LEU A 280 -5.46 5.32 -3.30
CA LEU A 280 -6.46 5.45 -4.38
C LEU A 280 -7.88 5.25 -3.85
N TRP A 281 -8.07 4.26 -2.99
CA TRP A 281 -9.35 3.97 -2.38
C TRP A 281 -9.80 5.06 -1.39
N ALA A 282 -8.88 5.55 -0.55
CA ALA A 282 -9.13 6.60 0.43
C ALA A 282 -9.49 7.93 -0.23
N ALA A 283 -8.73 8.36 -1.25
CA ALA A 283 -9.04 9.59 -1.99
C ALA A 283 -10.43 9.55 -2.64
N SER A 284 -10.84 8.39 -3.15
CA SER A 284 -12.16 8.19 -3.74
C SER A 284 -13.30 8.29 -2.71
N TRP A 285 -13.10 7.73 -1.52
CA TRP A 285 -14.06 7.85 -0.41
C TRP A 285 -14.11 9.26 0.18
N LEU A 286 -12.96 9.92 0.31
CA LEU A 286 -12.86 11.29 0.82
C LEU A 286 -13.57 12.27 -0.09
N HIS A 287 -13.33 12.23 -1.41
CA HIS A 287 -14.08 13.06 -2.35
C HIS A 287 -15.60 12.88 -2.18
N ARG A 288 -16.05 11.62 -2.01
CA ARG A 288 -17.47 11.33 -1.82
C ARG A 288 -18.03 11.93 -0.51
N ALA A 289 -17.25 11.89 0.57
CA ALA A 289 -17.67 12.37 1.87
C ALA A 289 -17.59 13.91 2.01
N THR A 290 -16.54 14.53 1.47
CA THR A 290 -16.22 15.95 1.70
C THR A 290 -16.59 16.87 0.54
N ARG A 291 -16.79 16.32 -0.67
CA ARG A 291 -16.97 17.09 -1.93
C ARG A 291 -15.78 17.97 -2.32
N GLU A 292 -14.63 17.81 -1.67
CA GLU A 292 -13.42 18.53 -2.01
C GLU A 292 -12.85 18.04 -3.35
N ASN A 293 -12.65 18.99 -4.29
CA ASN A 293 -12.19 18.68 -5.64
C ASN A 293 -10.73 18.23 -5.70
N THR A 294 -9.91 18.60 -4.72
CA THR A 294 -8.50 18.17 -4.62
C THR A 294 -8.34 16.64 -4.64
N TYR A 295 -9.28 15.90 -4.04
CA TYR A 295 -9.28 14.44 -4.04
C TYR A 295 -9.78 13.85 -5.36
N ALA A 296 -10.72 14.53 -6.01
CA ALA A 296 -11.12 14.17 -7.37
C ALA A 296 -9.97 14.36 -8.34
N ASP A 297 -9.29 15.51 -8.29
CA ASP A 297 -8.13 15.80 -9.12
C ASP A 297 -7.02 14.78 -8.90
N TYR A 298 -6.77 14.36 -7.65
CA TYR A 298 -5.85 13.27 -7.35
C TYR A 298 -6.26 11.94 -8.02
N VAL A 299 -7.53 11.52 -7.91
CA VAL A 299 -8.02 10.27 -8.52
C VAL A 299 -8.04 10.36 -10.06
N TYR A 300 -8.40 11.51 -10.63
CA TYR A 300 -8.42 11.72 -12.07
C TYR A 300 -7.02 11.80 -12.68
N GLN A 301 -6.05 12.44 -12.01
CA GLN A 301 -4.67 12.54 -12.49
C GLN A 301 -3.92 11.21 -12.37
N ASN A 302 -4.11 10.48 -11.26
CA ASN A 302 -3.44 9.20 -11.03
C ASN A 302 -4.17 8.00 -11.67
N GLY A 303 -5.41 8.22 -12.12
CA GLY A 303 -6.24 7.16 -12.67
C GLY A 303 -6.21 7.02 -14.20
N ASN A 304 -5.86 8.09 -14.92
CA ASN A 304 -6.15 8.18 -16.36
C ASN A 304 -5.02 7.64 -17.26
N SER A 305 -4.14 6.78 -16.76
CA SER A 305 -2.97 6.29 -17.51
C SER A 305 -3.08 4.81 -17.86
N GLY A 306 -4.13 4.49 -18.62
CA GLY A 306 -4.11 3.32 -19.51
C GLY A 306 -5.40 2.51 -19.53
N GLY A 307 -6.08 2.56 -20.68
CA GLY A 307 -7.01 1.53 -21.17
C GLY A 307 -8.33 1.35 -20.40
N THR A 308 -9.32 0.78 -21.09
CA THR A 308 -10.60 0.37 -20.48
C THR A 308 -10.35 -0.77 -19.50
N ARG A 309 -10.42 -0.50 -18.19
CA ARG A 309 -10.27 -1.52 -17.13
C ARG A 309 -11.62 -2.09 -16.74
N THR A 310 -11.76 -3.41 -16.72
CA THR A 310 -13.06 -4.09 -16.55
C THR A 310 -13.22 -4.88 -15.25
N MET A 311 -12.21 -4.90 -14.37
CA MET A 311 -12.22 -5.75 -13.17
C MET A 311 -11.99 -4.94 -11.89
N PHE A 312 -12.83 -5.19 -10.88
CA PHE A 312 -12.64 -4.71 -9.51
C PHE A 312 -12.05 -5.87 -8.69
N SER A 313 -10.88 -5.69 -8.10
CA SER A 313 -10.25 -6.68 -7.21
C SER A 313 -9.63 -6.01 -5.99
N TRP A 314 -9.14 -6.82 -5.04
CA TRP A 314 -8.39 -6.31 -3.89
C TRP A 314 -7.11 -5.56 -4.29
N ASP A 315 -6.53 -5.90 -5.44
CA ASP A 315 -5.29 -5.36 -6.00
C ASP A 315 -5.54 -4.37 -7.17
N ASP A 316 -6.79 -4.25 -7.63
CA ASP A 316 -7.25 -3.23 -8.57
C ASP A 316 -8.58 -2.64 -8.07
N LYS A 317 -8.45 -1.68 -7.15
CA LYS A 317 -9.57 -0.90 -6.63
C LYS A 317 -9.96 0.26 -7.55
N TYR A 318 -9.31 0.42 -8.71
CA TYR A 318 -9.49 1.57 -9.59
C TYR A 318 -10.88 1.61 -10.22
N VAL A 319 -11.40 0.46 -10.66
CA VAL A 319 -12.79 0.34 -11.15
C VAL A 319 -13.78 0.70 -10.03
N GLY A 320 -13.48 0.32 -8.79
CA GLY A 320 -14.28 0.67 -7.61
C GLY A 320 -14.22 2.16 -7.28
N ALA A 321 -13.03 2.76 -7.36
CA ALA A 321 -12.80 4.20 -7.25
C ALA A 321 -13.59 4.97 -8.31
N GLN A 322 -13.49 4.59 -9.59
CA GLN A 322 -14.26 5.21 -10.68
C GLN A 322 -15.78 5.06 -10.49
N ILE A 323 -16.28 3.88 -10.11
CA ILE A 323 -17.72 3.69 -9.83
C ILE A 323 -18.18 4.60 -8.68
N LEU A 324 -17.35 4.72 -7.64
CA LEU A 324 -17.61 5.58 -6.48
C LEU A 324 -17.66 7.07 -6.89
N MET A 325 -16.75 7.49 -7.76
CA MET A 325 -16.63 8.86 -8.29
C MET A 325 -17.72 9.20 -9.33
N ALA A 326 -18.12 8.23 -10.17
CA ALA A 326 -19.16 8.40 -11.18
C ALA A 326 -20.54 8.67 -10.56
N LYS A 327 -20.86 8.06 -9.41
CA LYS A 327 -22.08 8.38 -8.65
C LYS A 327 -22.09 9.82 -8.13
N THR A 328 -20.92 10.41 -7.90
CA THR A 328 -20.77 11.79 -7.43
C THR A 328 -21.03 12.80 -8.56
N LEU A 329 -20.58 12.47 -9.79
CA LEU A 329 -20.84 13.23 -11.02
C LEU A 329 -22.30 13.18 -11.49
N ILE A 330 -23.00 12.06 -11.28
CA ILE A 330 -24.44 11.96 -11.64
C ILE A 330 -25.28 12.95 -10.81
N VAL A 331 -24.85 13.31 -9.59
CA VAL A 331 -25.54 14.29 -8.74
C VAL A 331 -25.22 15.75 -9.11
N THR A 332 -24.08 16.02 -9.75
CA THR A 332 -23.73 17.39 -10.24
C THR A 332 -24.13 17.63 -11.70
N SER A 333 -24.48 16.59 -12.45
CA SER A 333 -24.87 16.67 -13.87
C SER A 333 -26.28 17.22 -14.15
N SER A 334 -27.05 17.66 -13.15
CA SER A 334 -28.32 18.38 -13.40
C SER A 334 -28.12 19.77 -14.04
N PHE A 335 -26.86 20.20 -14.26
CA PHE A 335 -26.54 21.50 -14.87
C PHE A 335 -25.84 21.46 -16.23
N TYR A 336 -25.50 20.30 -16.80
CA TYR A 336 -24.92 20.26 -18.15
C TYR A 336 -25.49 19.11 -18.97
N HIS A 337 -26.61 19.41 -19.62
CA HIS A 337 -27.14 18.59 -20.70
C HIS A 337 -26.28 18.82 -21.95
N LYS A 338 -25.46 17.82 -22.32
CA LYS A 338 -25.24 17.42 -23.73
C LYS A 338 -24.38 16.14 -23.83
N THR A 339 -25.04 15.09 -24.34
CA THR A 339 -24.48 13.95 -25.11
C THR A 339 -23.51 13.01 -24.40
N VAL A 340 -24.04 12.01 -23.66
CA VAL A 340 -23.64 10.59 -23.83
C VAL A 340 -24.84 9.69 -23.50
N HIS A 341 -25.32 8.90 -24.46
CA HIS A 341 -26.33 7.87 -24.23
C HIS A 341 -25.62 6.59 -23.74
N TYR A 342 -25.77 6.22 -22.47
CA TYR A 342 -25.46 4.88 -21.96
C TYR A 342 -26.77 4.16 -21.60
N ASP A 343 -26.99 2.96 -22.16
CA ASP A 343 -28.21 2.18 -21.93
C ASP A 343 -28.18 1.51 -20.54
N HIS A 344 -28.94 2.09 -19.62
CA HIS A 344 -29.00 1.74 -18.20
C HIS A 344 -29.61 0.36 -17.89
N LYS A 345 -30.28 -0.31 -18.84
CA LYS A 345 -30.98 -1.58 -18.55
C LYS A 345 -30.07 -2.81 -18.52
N LEU A 346 -28.93 -2.81 -19.23
CA LEU A 346 -28.07 -3.99 -19.34
C LEU A 346 -27.24 -4.27 -18.07
N MET A 347 -26.80 -3.22 -17.36
CA MET A 347 -25.94 -3.37 -16.17
C MET A 347 -26.68 -3.94 -14.95
N HIS A 348 -27.96 -3.62 -14.78
CA HIS A 348 -28.71 -4.08 -13.60
C HIS A 348 -29.04 -5.59 -13.65
N ILE A 349 -29.06 -6.17 -14.85
CA ILE A 349 -29.33 -7.60 -15.07
C ILE A 349 -28.07 -8.44 -14.80
N LYS A 350 -26.87 -7.96 -15.18
CA LYS A 350 -25.60 -8.67 -14.93
C LYS A 350 -25.28 -8.77 -13.43
N ALA A 351 -25.42 -7.69 -12.67
CA ALA A 351 -25.11 -7.67 -11.24
C ALA A 351 -25.98 -8.62 -10.40
N LYS A 352 -27.23 -8.87 -10.82
CA LYS A 352 -28.13 -9.83 -10.13
C LYS A 352 -27.80 -11.29 -10.42
N ARG A 353 -27.10 -11.59 -11.52
CA ARG A 353 -26.75 -12.96 -11.90
C ARG A 353 -25.53 -13.47 -11.11
N GLU A 354 -24.54 -12.61 -10.90
CA GLU A 354 -23.31 -12.94 -10.16
C GLU A 354 -23.55 -13.17 -8.66
N LEU A 355 -24.51 -12.48 -8.05
CA LEU A 355 -24.88 -12.68 -6.63
C LEU A 355 -25.55 -14.03 -6.32
N LYS A 356 -26.04 -14.77 -7.32
CA LYS A 356 -26.69 -16.07 -7.12
C LYS A 356 -25.72 -17.25 -7.14
N GLU A 357 -24.56 -17.12 -7.79
CA GLU A 357 -23.58 -18.22 -7.94
C GLU A 357 -22.71 -18.41 -6.69
N PHE A 358 -22.63 -17.42 -5.79
CA PHE A 358 -21.80 -17.48 -4.57
C PHE A 358 -22.33 -18.37 -3.43
N LYS A 359 -23.52 -18.99 -3.57
CA LYS A 359 -24.22 -19.67 -2.44
C LYS A 359 -24.08 -21.19 -2.36
N GLY A 360 -23.20 -21.84 -3.13
CA GLY A 360 -23.14 -23.30 -3.07
C GLY A 360 -21.78 -23.91 -3.37
N PHE A 361 -20.91 -24.04 -2.38
CA PHE A 361 -19.86 -25.06 -2.39
C PHE A 361 -19.54 -25.55 -0.96
N ARG A 362 -19.71 -26.86 -0.72
CA ARG A 362 -19.19 -27.63 0.42
C ARG A 362 -18.47 -28.84 -0.17
N GLY A 363 -17.20 -29.07 0.16
CA GLY A 363 -16.43 -30.26 -0.25
C GLY A 363 -15.43 -30.70 0.83
N ARG A 364 -15.31 -32.02 1.06
CA ARG A 364 -14.50 -32.68 2.09
C ARG A 364 -13.08 -32.99 1.56
N TYR A 365 -12.10 -32.99 2.46
CA TYR A 365 -10.68 -33.31 2.23
C TYR A 365 -10.37 -34.81 2.26
N ASN A 366 -9.44 -35.26 1.42
CA ASN A 366 -8.70 -36.51 1.60
C ASN A 366 -7.24 -36.33 1.10
N HIS A 367 -6.25 -36.78 1.87
CA HIS A 367 -4.82 -36.57 1.62
C HIS A 367 -4.23 -37.65 0.69
N THR A 368 -3.67 -37.29 -0.48
CA THR A 368 -2.49 -37.93 -1.14
C THR A 368 -2.08 -37.40 -2.53
N THR A 369 -2.48 -36.19 -2.94
CA THR A 369 -2.01 -35.55 -4.20
C THR A 369 -1.78 -34.06 -3.97
N CYS A 370 -0.70 -33.48 -4.54
CA CYS A 370 -0.58 -32.03 -4.69
C CYS A 370 -1.55 -31.58 -5.80
N GLU A 371 -2.84 -31.56 -5.48
CA GLU A 371 -3.86 -30.96 -6.33
C GLU A 371 -3.81 -29.44 -6.16
N TYR A 372 -3.72 -28.74 -7.29
CA TYR A 372 -3.99 -27.31 -7.38
C TYR A 372 -5.45 -27.08 -6.99
N VAL A 373 -5.67 -26.68 -5.74
CA VAL A 373 -6.94 -26.10 -5.31
C VAL A 373 -6.94 -24.64 -5.75
N HIS A 374 -7.99 -24.23 -6.45
CA HIS A 374 -8.31 -22.85 -6.75
C HIS A 374 -8.54 -22.08 -5.43
N GLU A 375 -7.46 -21.64 -4.80
CA GLU A 375 -7.46 -20.54 -3.84
C GLU A 375 -6.38 -19.55 -4.27
N PRO A 376 -6.72 -18.26 -4.52
CA PRO A 376 -5.68 -17.25 -4.55
C PRO A 376 -5.11 -17.20 -3.13
N TRP A 377 -3.79 -17.15 -2.99
CA TRP A 377 -3.05 -17.10 -1.72
C TRP A 377 -2.83 -18.45 -1.02
N ALA A 378 -1.95 -19.27 -1.60
CA ALA A 378 -1.14 -20.20 -0.82
C ALA A 378 0.33 -20.09 -1.25
N PHE A 379 1.12 -19.37 -0.45
CA PHE A 379 2.56 -19.60 -0.43
C PHE A 379 2.78 -20.99 0.16
N HIS A 380 3.46 -21.85 -0.59
CA HIS A 380 4.06 -23.06 -0.04
C HIS A 380 5.58 -23.04 -0.24
N VAL A 381 6.21 -23.46 0.85
CA VAL A 381 7.60 -23.36 1.25
C VAL A 381 8.44 -24.42 0.55
N GLU A 382 9.67 -24.08 0.20
CA GLU A 382 10.84 -24.93 0.42
C GLU A 382 11.92 -24.12 1.14
#